data_AF-A0A2T4JB76-F1
#
_entry.id   AF-A0A2T4JB76-F1
#
_cell.length_a   1.000
_cell.length_b   1.000
_cell.length_c   1.000
_cell.angle_alpha   90.00
_cell.angle_beta   90.00
_cell.angle_gamma   90.00
#
_symmetry.space_group_name_H-M   'P 1'
#
loop_
_entity.id
_entity.type
_entity.pdbx_description
1 polymer ?
#
loop_
_entity_poly.entity_id
_entity_poly.type
_entity_poly.pdbx_seq_one_letter_code
_entity_poly.pdbx_strand_id
1 'polypeptide(L)'
;MQDIIELERRISTALDRIGRGLDSPPPAVAPPPAVPVAALALELDQIRTELAAERATSAQLRERLRAIRDREAAGRSPQDERIEKMTRQLDVQGLELQRMRKTAVLLREELRRLREAQDAGSVDAAQINRAMLAELDALRATRLSELAELDELTAALDEHLTEAENA
;
A
#
# COMPACT_ATOMS: atom_id res chain seq x y z
N MET A 1 8.51 89.43 14.74
CA MET A 1 7.49 90.12 13.91
C MET A 1 7.56 89.76 12.43
N GLN A 2 8.74 89.41 11.88
CA GLN A 2 8.87 88.94 10.49
C GLN A 2 8.26 87.53 10.29
N ASP A 3 8.36 86.65 11.29
CA ASP A 3 7.84 85.28 11.21
C ASP A 3 6.32 85.20 11.07
N ILE A 4 5.59 86.14 11.68
CA ILE A 4 4.12 86.21 11.61
C ILE A 4 3.66 86.57 10.19
N ILE A 5 4.34 87.52 9.55
CA ILE A 5 4.03 87.95 8.17
C ILE A 5 4.32 86.81 7.17
N GLU A 6 5.37 86.03 7.40
CA GLU A 6 5.70 84.87 6.56
C GLU A 6 4.67 83.74 6.73
N LEU A 7 4.20 83.49 7.95
CA LEU A 7 3.13 82.55 8.25
C LEU A 7 1.80 82.99 7.62
N GLU A 8 1.44 84.27 7.70
CA GLU A 8 0.23 84.82 7.05
C GLU A 8 0.28 84.68 5.53
N ARG A 9 1.44 84.94 4.91
CA ARG A 9 1.65 84.76 3.48
C ARG A 9 1.53 83.28 3.08
N ARG A 10 2.07 82.36 3.88
CA ARG A 10 1.93 80.92 3.65
C ARG A 10 0.49 80.44 3.81
N ILE A 11 -0.22 80.93 4.81
CA ILE A 11 -1.63 80.58 5.06
C ILE A 11 -2.51 81.06 3.91
N SER A 12 -2.36 82.31 3.48
CA SER A 12 -3.11 82.86 2.32
C SER A 12 -2.81 82.08 1.03
N THR A 13 -1.56 81.73 0.78
CA THR A 13 -1.19 80.89 -0.37
C THR A 13 -1.79 79.48 -0.27
N ALA A 14 -1.85 78.91 0.94
CA ALA A 14 -2.46 77.60 1.18
C ALA A 14 -3.99 77.64 1.00
N LEU A 15 -4.63 78.70 1.49
CA LEU A 15 -6.07 78.92 1.34
C LEU A 15 -6.44 79.14 -0.13
N ASP A 16 -5.66 79.91 -0.90
CA ASP A 16 -5.87 80.06 -2.35
C ASP A 16 -5.71 78.74 -3.11
N ARG A 17 -4.77 77.89 -2.68
CA ARG A 17 -4.57 76.56 -3.27
C ARG A 17 -5.72 75.63 -2.95
N ILE A 18 -6.28 75.69 -1.74
CA ILE A 18 -7.46 74.93 -1.34
C ILE A 18 -8.69 75.45 -2.08
N GLY A 19 -8.87 76.76 -2.18
CA GLY A 19 -9.95 77.39 -2.95
C GLY A 19 -9.93 76.95 -4.41
N ARG A 20 -8.76 77.00 -5.07
CA ARG A 20 -8.58 76.45 -6.42
C ARG A 20 -8.80 74.94 -6.50
N GLY A 21 -8.49 74.19 -5.44
CA GLY A 21 -8.73 72.75 -5.37
C GLY A 21 -10.21 72.38 -5.17
N LEU A 22 -11.00 73.27 -4.54
CA LEU A 22 -12.44 73.11 -4.35
C LEU A 22 -13.24 73.61 -5.56
N ASP A 23 -12.77 74.67 -6.22
CA ASP A 23 -13.36 75.20 -7.46
C ASP A 23 -12.94 74.40 -8.70
N SER A 24 -11.85 73.62 -8.61
CA SER A 24 -11.54 72.64 -9.63
C SER A 24 -12.58 71.52 -9.53
N PRO A 25 -13.41 71.30 -10.56
CA PRO A 25 -14.25 70.11 -10.59
C PRO A 25 -13.32 68.90 -10.42
N PRO A 26 -13.74 67.86 -9.65
CA PRO A 26 -12.96 66.63 -9.57
C PRO A 26 -12.67 66.19 -11.01
N PRO A 27 -11.44 65.72 -11.32
CA PRO A 27 -11.19 65.14 -12.65
C PRO A 27 -12.30 64.13 -12.87
N ALA A 28 -13.05 64.30 -13.97
CA ALA A 28 -14.14 63.41 -14.29
C ALA A 28 -13.55 62.00 -14.28
N VAL A 29 -13.79 61.26 -13.20
CA VAL A 29 -13.55 59.84 -13.15
C VAL A 29 -14.49 59.35 -14.22
N ALA A 30 -13.93 59.00 -15.38
CA ALA A 30 -14.69 58.34 -16.42
C ALA A 30 -15.46 57.22 -15.70
N PRO A 31 -16.80 57.16 -15.83
CA PRO A 31 -17.52 56.05 -15.24
C PRO A 31 -16.79 54.78 -15.69
N PRO A 32 -16.53 53.82 -14.78
CA PRO A 32 -15.94 52.55 -15.20
C PRO A 32 -16.74 52.08 -16.43
N PRO A 33 -16.08 51.58 -17.50
CA PRO A 33 -16.77 51.24 -18.73
C PRO A 33 -17.99 50.44 -18.33
N ALA A 34 -19.18 50.93 -18.69
CA ALA A 34 -20.44 50.30 -18.33
C ALA A 34 -20.45 48.95 -19.03
N VAL A 35 -19.92 47.93 -18.36
CA VAL A 35 -19.98 46.56 -18.84
C VAL A 35 -21.48 46.29 -18.93
N PRO A 36 -22.02 45.98 -20.12
CA PRO A 36 -23.44 45.76 -20.24
C PRO A 36 -23.82 44.66 -19.23
N VAL A 37 -24.76 44.93 -18.33
CA VAL A 37 -25.21 43.95 -17.32
C VAL A 37 -25.64 42.64 -18.00
N ALA A 38 -26.13 42.74 -19.24
CA ALA A 38 -26.43 41.60 -20.11
C ALA A 38 -25.19 40.77 -20.51
N ALA A 39 -24.03 41.39 -20.76
CA ALA A 39 -22.79 40.68 -21.09
C ALA A 39 -22.25 39.91 -19.86
N LEU A 40 -22.28 40.53 -18.68
CA LEU A 40 -21.93 39.87 -17.42
C LEU A 40 -22.89 38.72 -17.08
N ALA A 41 -24.19 38.86 -17.38
CA ALA A 41 -25.16 37.79 -17.19
C ALA A 41 -24.87 36.57 -18.09
N LEU A 42 -24.51 36.81 -19.35
CA LEU A 42 -24.12 35.74 -20.29
C LEU A 42 -22.83 35.03 -19.85
N GLU A 43 -21.82 35.77 -19.39
CA GLU A 43 -20.58 35.19 -18.85
C GLU A 43 -20.84 34.36 -17.58
N LEU A 44 -21.72 34.83 -16.68
CA LEU A 44 -22.11 34.09 -15.48
C LEU A 44 -22.83 32.78 -15.82
N ASP A 45 -23.70 32.79 -16.82
CA ASP A 45 -24.40 31.58 -17.26
C ASP A 45 -23.44 30.59 -17.94
N GLN A 46 -22.49 31.07 -18.73
CA GLN A 46 -21.41 30.25 -19.30
C GLN A 46 -20.58 29.58 -18.19
N ILE A 47 -20.07 30.35 -17.23
CA ILE A 47 -19.29 29.83 -16.10
C ILE A 47 -20.11 28.82 -15.28
N ARG A 48 -21.41 29.04 -15.09
CA ARG A 48 -22.30 28.09 -14.40
C ARG A 48 -22.44 26.79 -15.18
N THR A 49 -22.55 26.84 -16.50
CA THR A 49 -22.63 25.64 -17.34
C THR A 49 -21.33 24.84 -17.31
N GLU A 50 -20.18 25.52 -17.39
CA GLU A 50 -18.86 24.88 -17.29
C GLU A 50 -18.64 24.26 -15.90
N LEU A 51 -19.01 24.97 -14.83
CA LEU A 51 -18.92 24.45 -13.46
C LEU A 51 -19.84 23.24 -13.26
N ALA A 52 -21.03 23.23 -13.85
CA ALA A 52 -21.93 22.08 -13.82
C ALA A 52 -21.33 20.88 -14.57
N ALA A 53 -20.72 21.11 -15.73
CA ALA A 53 -20.03 20.08 -16.50
C ALA A 53 -18.82 19.51 -15.74
N GLU A 54 -17.98 20.35 -15.13
CA GLU A 54 -16.83 19.91 -14.33
C GLU A 54 -17.25 19.16 -13.06
N ARG A 55 -18.36 19.58 -12.42
CA ARG A 55 -18.92 18.83 -11.29
C ARG A 55 -19.43 17.45 -11.71
N ALA A 56 -20.04 17.35 -12.89
CA ALA A 56 -20.50 16.07 -13.44
C ALA A 56 -19.33 15.13 -13.76
N THR A 57 -18.27 15.63 -14.41
CA THR A 57 -17.06 14.83 -14.68
C THR A 57 -16.36 14.42 -13.39
N SER A 58 -16.27 15.33 -12.41
CA SER A 58 -15.71 15.05 -11.08
C SER A 58 -16.50 13.98 -10.34
N ALA A 59 -17.83 14.00 -10.43
CA ALA A 59 -18.69 12.98 -9.84
C ALA A 59 -18.44 11.61 -10.49
N GLN A 60 -18.37 11.56 -11.83
CA GLN A 60 -18.07 10.34 -12.58
C GLN A 60 -16.69 9.77 -12.25
N LEU A 61 -15.66 10.62 -12.15
CA LEU A 61 -14.31 10.21 -11.79
C LEU A 61 -14.25 9.67 -10.35
N ARG A 62 -14.96 10.30 -9.40
CA ARG A 62 -15.05 9.81 -8.02
C ARG A 62 -15.73 8.45 -7.93
N GLU A 63 -16.78 8.24 -8.72
CA GLU A 63 -17.47 6.95 -8.78
C GLU A 63 -16.56 5.87 -9.38
N ARG A 64 -15.84 6.17 -10.47
CA ARG A 64 -14.84 5.26 -11.05
C ARG A 64 -13.72 4.94 -10.06
N LEU A 65 -13.21 5.94 -9.33
CA LEU A 65 -12.19 5.72 -8.31
C LEU A 65 -12.69 4.86 -7.15
N ARG A 66 -13.96 5.03 -6.72
CA ARG A 66 -14.58 4.14 -5.74
C ARG A 66 -14.66 2.71 -6.27
N ALA A 67 -15.19 2.52 -7.48
CA ALA A 67 -15.29 1.20 -8.09
C ALA A 67 -13.93 0.51 -8.25
N ILE A 68 -12.87 1.24 -8.60
CA ILE A 68 -11.51 0.69 -8.67
C ILE A 68 -11.01 0.30 -7.27
N ARG A 69 -11.17 1.17 -6.27
CA ARG A 69 -10.77 0.88 -4.89
C ARG A 69 -11.51 -0.33 -4.32
N ASP A 70 -12.80 -0.45 -4.59
CA ASP A 70 -13.61 -1.58 -4.12
C ASP A 70 -13.15 -2.88 -4.78
N ARG A 71 -12.82 -2.85 -6.07
CA ARG A 71 -12.22 -3.99 -6.78
C ARG A 71 -10.83 -4.36 -6.25
N GLU A 72 -9.98 -3.37 -5.99
CA GLU A 72 -8.66 -3.61 -5.41
C GLU A 72 -8.75 -4.16 -3.98
N ALA A 73 -9.66 -3.62 -3.15
CA ALA A 73 -9.89 -4.12 -1.80
C ALA A 73 -10.43 -5.56 -1.83
N ALA A 74 -11.37 -5.85 -2.73
CA ALA A 74 -11.90 -7.19 -2.94
C ALA A 74 -10.86 -8.17 -3.48
N GLY A 75 -9.90 -7.72 -4.29
CA GLY A 75 -8.81 -8.55 -4.82
C GLY A 75 -7.68 -8.80 -3.82
N ARG A 76 -7.38 -7.83 -2.95
CA ARG A 76 -6.31 -7.97 -1.92
C ARG A 76 -6.67 -8.99 -0.85
N SER A 77 -7.91 -8.99 -0.35
CA SER A 77 -8.35 -9.95 0.70
C SER A 77 -8.06 -11.43 0.35
N PRO A 78 -8.50 -11.97 -0.81
CA PRO A 78 -8.22 -13.37 -1.15
C PRO A 78 -6.74 -13.63 -1.47
N GLN A 79 -6.01 -12.62 -1.97
CA GLN A 79 -4.58 -12.74 -2.22
C GLN A 79 -3.80 -12.80 -0.91
N ASP A 80 -4.15 -11.96 0.07
CA ASP A 80 -3.54 -11.93 1.40
C ASP A 80 -3.83 -13.25 2.15
N GLU A 81 -5.06 -13.76 2.08
CA GLU A 81 -5.42 -15.09 2.63
C GLU A 81 -4.62 -16.22 1.99
N ARG A 82 -4.41 -16.17 0.66
CA ARG A 82 -3.61 -17.16 -0.07
C ARG A 82 -2.14 -17.08 0.32
N ILE A 83 -1.59 -15.88 0.48
CA ILE A 83 -0.22 -15.67 0.98
C ILE A 83 -0.09 -16.24 2.39
N GLU A 84 -1.02 -15.95 3.30
CA GLU A 84 -1.00 -16.47 4.66
C GLU A 84 -1.08 -18.01 4.70
N LYS A 85 -1.91 -18.62 3.83
CA LYS A 85 -1.96 -20.08 3.66
C LYS A 85 -0.61 -20.63 3.20
N MET A 86 0.00 -20.07 2.16
CA MET A 86 1.30 -20.50 1.65
C MET A 86 2.43 -20.31 2.67
N THR A 87 2.44 -19.20 3.41
CA THR A 87 3.45 -18.95 4.46
C THR A 87 3.37 -20.02 5.56
N ARG A 88 2.15 -20.36 6.01
CA ARG A 88 1.96 -21.44 7.00
C ARG A 88 2.44 -22.80 6.48
N GLN A 89 2.18 -23.11 5.21
CA GLN A 89 2.67 -24.36 4.59
C GLN A 89 4.20 -24.40 4.56
N LEU A 90 4.85 -23.31 4.15
CA LEU A 90 6.32 -23.21 4.14
C LEU A 90 6.93 -23.38 5.53
N ASP A 91 6.29 -22.83 6.57
CA ASP A 91 6.75 -23.00 7.95
C ASP A 91 6.67 -24.46 8.41
N VAL A 92 5.56 -25.15 8.10
CA VAL A 92 5.36 -26.57 8.42
C VAL A 92 6.41 -27.43 7.69
N GLN A 93 6.56 -27.25 6.38
CA GLN A 93 7.57 -27.95 5.57
C GLN A 93 8.99 -27.66 6.09
N GLY A 94 9.26 -26.43 6.51
CA GLY A 94 10.53 -26.03 7.11
C GLY A 94 10.87 -26.84 8.38
N LEU A 95 9.88 -27.03 9.26
CA LEU A 95 10.02 -27.83 10.48
C LEU A 95 10.21 -29.33 10.17
N GLU A 96 9.48 -29.86 9.19
CA GLU A 96 9.61 -31.26 8.76
C GLU A 96 11.00 -31.55 8.16
N LEU A 97 11.48 -30.67 7.28
CA LEU A 97 12.83 -30.76 6.73
C LEU A 97 13.90 -30.69 7.82
N GLN A 98 13.72 -29.86 8.86
CA GLN A 98 14.63 -29.83 10.01
C GLN A 98 14.62 -31.16 10.77
N ARG A 99 13.45 -31.77 10.99
CA ARG A 99 13.33 -33.09 11.63
C ARG A 99 14.01 -34.18 10.81
N MET A 100 13.77 -34.24 9.50
CA MET A 100 14.41 -35.19 8.59
C MET A 100 15.94 -35.00 8.54
N ARG A 101 16.43 -33.76 8.50
CA ARG A 101 17.88 -33.51 8.56
C ARG A 101 18.49 -34.03 9.85
N LYS A 102 17.82 -33.81 10.99
CA LYS A 102 18.29 -34.29 12.30
C LYS A 102 18.34 -35.82 12.33
N THR A 103 17.30 -36.52 11.88
CA THR A 103 17.29 -37.99 11.85
C THR A 103 18.33 -38.56 10.88
N ALA A 104 18.54 -37.92 9.73
CA ALA A 104 19.57 -38.31 8.78
C ALA A 104 21.00 -38.14 9.32
N VAL A 105 21.26 -37.07 10.08
CA VAL A 105 22.56 -36.87 10.76
C VAL A 105 22.78 -37.97 11.80
N LEU A 106 21.80 -38.25 12.66
CA LEU A 106 21.89 -39.30 13.67
C LEU A 106 22.14 -40.68 13.05
N LEU A 107 21.42 -41.01 11.97
CA LEU A 107 21.63 -42.27 11.24
C LEU A 107 23.06 -42.38 10.70
N ARG A 108 23.58 -41.30 10.08
CA ARG A 108 24.95 -41.29 9.55
C ARG A 108 26.00 -41.44 10.65
N GLU A 109 25.80 -40.80 11.80
CA GLU A 109 26.69 -40.92 12.95
C GLU A 109 26.69 -42.35 13.52
N GLU A 110 25.52 -42.97 13.69
CA GLU A 110 25.43 -44.35 14.18
C GLU A 110 26.02 -45.36 13.18
N LEU A 111 25.78 -45.17 11.88
CA LEU A 111 26.40 -46.02 10.85
C LEU A 111 27.93 -45.85 10.81
N ARG A 112 28.44 -44.64 11.05
CA ARG A 112 29.88 -44.39 11.16
C ARG A 112 30.47 -45.12 12.37
N ARG A 113 29.84 -45.00 13.55
CA ARG A 113 30.27 -45.70 14.77
C ARG A 113 30.26 -47.22 14.59
N LEU A 114 29.23 -47.76 13.92
CA LEU A 114 29.12 -49.19 13.65
C LEU A 114 30.25 -49.67 12.73
N ARG A 115 30.59 -48.90 11.68
CA ARG A 115 31.72 -49.21 10.78
C ARG A 115 33.06 -49.16 11.50
N GLU A 116 33.31 -48.13 12.31
CA GLU A 116 34.54 -48.02 13.11
C GLU A 116 34.67 -49.20 14.09
N ALA A 117 33.57 -49.63 14.72
CA ALA A 117 33.57 -50.81 15.59
C ALA A 117 33.79 -52.11 14.81
N GLN A 118 33.24 -52.21 13.59
CA GLN A 118 33.44 -53.33 12.67
C GLN A 118 34.91 -53.46 12.25
N ASP A 119 35.55 -52.36 11.85
CA ASP A 119 36.96 -52.33 11.46
C ASP A 119 37.88 -52.68 12.64
N ALA A 120 37.51 -52.27 13.85
CA ALA A 120 38.22 -52.62 15.08
C ALA A 120 37.91 -54.04 15.60
N GLY A 121 36.99 -54.79 14.96
CA GLY A 121 36.55 -56.12 15.42
C GLY A 121 35.84 -56.11 16.78
N SER A 122 35.32 -54.95 17.21
CA SER A 122 34.73 -54.71 18.54
C SER A 122 33.21 -54.44 18.48
N VAL A 123 32.54 -55.03 17.49
CA VAL A 123 31.08 -54.89 17.32
C VAL A 123 30.36 -55.57 18.47
N ASP A 124 29.47 -54.82 19.11
CA ASP A 124 28.58 -55.33 20.16
C ASP A 124 27.10 -55.29 19.72
N ALA A 125 26.29 -56.20 20.26
CA ALA A 125 24.86 -56.28 20.00
C ALA A 125 24.13 -54.95 20.33
N ALA A 126 24.59 -54.23 21.37
CA ALA A 126 24.02 -52.92 21.70
C ALA A 126 24.25 -51.86 20.61
N GLN A 127 25.36 -51.93 19.87
CA GLN A 127 25.65 -51.01 18.76
C GLN A 127 24.77 -51.31 17.55
N ILE A 128 24.59 -52.59 17.22
CA ILE A 128 23.69 -53.05 16.15
C ILE A 128 22.25 -52.58 16.45
N ASN A 129 21.78 -52.79 17.68
CA ASN A 129 20.45 -52.36 18.10
C ASN A 129 20.27 -50.83 17.99
N ARG A 130 21.28 -50.03 18.37
CA ARG A 130 21.23 -48.56 18.20
C ARG A 130 21.17 -48.15 16.73
N ALA A 131 21.96 -48.77 15.87
CA ALA A 131 21.93 -48.50 14.43
C ALA A 131 20.58 -48.86 13.81
N MET A 132 20.01 -50.01 14.17
CA MET A 132 18.67 -50.42 13.71
C MET A 132 17.57 -49.47 14.20
N LEU A 133 17.63 -49.00 15.44
CA LEU A 133 16.69 -48.01 15.96
C LEU A 133 16.81 -46.68 15.20
N ALA A 134 18.02 -46.21 14.96
CA ALA A 134 18.25 -44.98 14.19
C ALA A 134 17.76 -45.10 12.73
N GLU A 135 17.92 -46.28 12.11
CA GLU A 135 17.40 -46.56 10.77
C GLU A 135 15.87 -46.55 10.75
N LEU A 136 15.25 -47.19 11.73
CA LEU A 136 13.80 -47.25 11.85
C LEU A 136 13.19 -45.87 12.13
N ASP A 137 13.85 -45.04 12.94
CA ASP A 137 13.44 -43.65 13.18
C ASP A 137 13.61 -42.78 11.92
N ALA A 138 14.67 -42.99 11.14
CA ALA A 138 14.85 -42.31 9.86
C ALA A 138 13.76 -42.71 8.85
N LEU A 139 13.44 -44.01 8.72
CA LEU A 139 12.36 -44.49 7.86
C LEU A 139 11.00 -43.94 8.28
N ARG A 140 10.71 -43.89 9.58
CA ARG A 140 9.48 -43.27 10.10
C ARG A 140 9.42 -41.78 9.78
N ALA A 141 10.52 -41.05 9.94
CA ALA A 141 10.56 -39.63 9.62
C ALA A 141 10.31 -39.38 8.12
N THR A 142 10.93 -40.16 7.24
CA THR A 142 10.67 -40.10 5.79
C THR A 142 9.21 -40.42 5.49
N ARG A 143 8.66 -41.49 6.08
CA ARG A 143 7.28 -41.89 5.82
C ARG A 143 6.26 -40.84 6.28
N LEU A 144 6.51 -40.20 7.42
CA LEU A 144 5.67 -39.10 7.91
C LEU A 144 5.71 -37.90 6.96
N SER A 145 6.89 -37.55 6.44
CA SER A 145 7.03 -36.49 5.43
C SER A 145 6.26 -36.82 4.14
N GLU A 146 6.40 -38.05 3.63
CA GLU A 146 5.66 -38.50 2.44
C GLU A 146 4.14 -38.43 2.65
N LEU A 147 3.65 -38.82 3.82
CA LEU A 147 2.21 -38.75 4.13
C LEU A 147 1.73 -37.30 4.20
N ALA A 148 2.49 -36.41 4.84
CA ALA A 148 2.17 -34.98 4.88
C ALA A 148 2.13 -34.36 3.47
N GLU A 149 3.10 -34.68 2.61
CA GLU A 149 3.11 -34.24 1.21
C GLU A 149 1.90 -34.79 0.43
N LEU A 150 1.53 -36.06 0.63
CA LEU A 150 0.36 -36.66 -0.02
C LEU A 150 -0.95 -36.02 0.44
N ASP A 151 -1.09 -35.71 1.73
CA ASP A 151 -2.25 -35.01 2.28
C ASP A 151 -2.35 -33.60 1.69
N GLU A 152 -1.22 -32.87 1.56
CA GLU A 152 -1.17 -31.56 0.92
C GLU A 152 -1.54 -31.62 -0.58
N LEU A 153 -1.01 -32.60 -1.32
CA LEU A 153 -1.35 -32.81 -2.72
C LEU A 153 -2.84 -33.15 -2.90
N THR A 154 -3.39 -33.99 -2.03
CA THR A 154 -4.81 -34.36 -2.06
C THR A 154 -5.68 -33.13 -1.81
N ALA A 155 -5.35 -32.32 -0.81
CA ALA A 155 -6.06 -31.08 -0.52
C ALA A 155 -5.99 -30.07 -1.69
N ALA A 156 -4.84 -29.96 -2.35
CA ALA A 156 -4.67 -29.11 -3.53
C ALA A 156 -5.48 -29.62 -4.74
N LEU A 157 -5.54 -30.93 -4.96
CA LEU A 157 -6.36 -31.53 -6.01
C LEU A 157 -7.85 -31.33 -5.75
N ASP A 158 -8.31 -31.50 -4.51
CA ASP A 158 -9.70 -31.25 -4.12
C ASP A 158 -10.09 -29.79 -4.37
N GLU A 159 -9.22 -28.83 -4.00
CA GLU A 159 -9.42 -27.40 -4.29
C GLU A 159 -9.62 -27.17 -5.79
N HIS A 160 -8.73 -27.70 -6.64
CA HIS A 160 -8.85 -27.56 -8.10
C HIS A 160 -10.06 -28.28 -8.71
N LEU A 161 -10.48 -29.41 -8.15
CA LEU A 161 -11.70 -30.09 -8.59
C LEU A 161 -12.94 -29.24 -8.26
N THR A 162 -13.01 -28.68 -7.05
CA THR A 162 -14.12 -27.78 -6.68
C THR A 162 -14.13 -26.49 -7.50
N GLU A 163 -12.96 -25.92 -7.83
CA GLU A 163 -12.87 -24.78 -8.74
C GLU A 163 -13.42 -25.13 -10.14
N ALA A 164 -13.09 -26.32 -10.66
CA ALA A 164 -13.56 -26.78 -11.96
C ALA A 164 -15.07 -27.11 -11.99
N GLU A 165 -15.64 -27.59 -10.88
CA GLU A 165 -17.09 -27.80 -10.75
C GLU A 165 -17.89 -26.49 -10.66
N ASN A 166 -17.27 -25.43 -10.12
CA ASN A 166 -17.89 -24.12 -9.93
C ASN A 166 -17.66 -23.12 -11.08
N ALA A 167 -16.87 -23.50 -12.09
CA ALA A 167 -16.53 -22.70 -13.28
C ALA A 167 -17.48 -22.98 -14.46
#